data_AF-A0A2G9RU79-F1
#
_entry.id   AF-A0A2G9RU79-F1
#
_cell.length_a   1.000
_cell.length_b   1.000
_cell.length_c   1.000
_cell.angle_alpha   90.00
_cell.angle_beta   90.00
_cell.angle_gamma   90.00
#
_symmetry.space_group_name_H-M   'P 1'
#
loop_
_entity.id
_entity.type
_entity.pdbx_description
1 polymer ?
#
loop_
_entity_poly.entity_id
_entity_poly.type
_entity_poly.pdbx_seq_one_letter_code
_entity_poly.pdbx_strand_id
1 'polypeptide(L)' 'MAMFGYMTDIETVEPIDTVEVEIEGGDLLSLLYNFLDAWLYKFSADQYFVPREVKVLHIDRMSFKIRSI' A
#
# COMPACT_ATOMS: atom_id res chain seq x y z
N MET A 1 3.27 -2.23 -6.40
CA MET A 1 4.70 -2.02 -6.69
C MET A 1 5.00 -0.97 -7.74
N ALA A 2 4.30 -0.91 -8.90
CA ALA A 2 4.60 0.06 -9.96
C ALA A 2 4.70 1.53 -9.49
N MET A 3 3.84 1.94 -8.54
CA MET A 3 3.89 3.29 -7.94
C MET A 3 5.24 3.61 -7.31
N PHE A 4 5.77 2.73 -6.45
CA PHE A 4 7.04 2.94 -5.76
C PHE A 4 8.25 2.78 -6.69
N GLY A 5 8.20 1.83 -7.62
CA GLY A 5 9.24 1.66 -8.65
C GLY A 5 9.37 2.85 -9.60
N TYR A 6 8.34 3.72 -9.69
CA TYR A 6 8.43 4.99 -10.42
C TYR A 6 9.12 6.10 -9.61
N MET A 7 9.05 6.03 -8.27
CA MET A 7 9.63 7.04 -7.37
C MET A 7 11.12 6.81 -7.12
N THR A 8 11.53 5.55 -6.94
CA THR A 8 12.91 5.17 -6.66
C THR A 8 13.16 3.72 -7.10
N ASP A 9 14.43 3.35 -7.18
CA ASP A 9 14.80 1.95 -7.32
C ASP A 9 14.46 1.20 -6.02
N ILE A 10 13.44 0.35 -6.07
CA ILE A 10 12.96 -0.45 -4.93
C ILE A 10 13.97 -1.50 -4.48
N GLU A 11 14.89 -1.92 -5.35
CA GLU A 11 15.89 -2.94 -5.02
C GLU A 11 16.94 -2.42 -4.05
N THR A 12 17.13 -1.11 -3.96
CA THR A 12 18.07 -0.48 -3.01
C THR A 12 17.46 -0.24 -1.64
N VAL A 13 16.17 -0.53 -1.44
CA VAL A 13 15.46 -0.34 -0.18
C VAL A 13 15.68 -1.55 0.72
N GLU A 14 16.16 -1.33 1.94
CA GLU A 14 16.37 -2.40 2.92
C GLU A 14 15.08 -2.70 3.71
N PRO A 15 14.67 -3.98 3.85
CA PRO A 15 13.45 -4.36 4.54
C PRO A 15 13.66 -4.41 6.07
N ILE A 16 13.86 -3.25 6.68
CA ILE A 16 14.17 -3.11 8.12
C ILE A 16 12.93 -3.00 9.01
N ASP A 17 11.79 -2.64 8.43
CA ASP A 17 10.52 -2.43 9.15
C ASP A 17 9.33 -2.83 8.27
N THR A 18 8.15 -2.96 8.86
CA THR A 18 6.91 -3.36 8.19
C THR A 18 5.76 -2.46 8.59
N VAL A 19 4.99 -2.00 7.61
CA VAL A 19 3.83 -1.12 7.83
C VAL A 19 2.56 -1.81 7.35
N GLU A 20 1.61 -1.98 8.25
CA GLU A 20 0.29 -2.51 7.91
C GLU A 20 -0.64 -1.39 7.42
N VAL A 21 -1.38 -1.69 6.36
CA VAL A 21 -2.40 -0.81 5.77
C VAL A 21 -3.69 -1.62 5.62
N GLU A 22 -4.76 -1.15 6.28
CA GLU A 22 -6.11 -1.70 6.17
C GLU A 22 -7.08 -0.62 5.70
N ILE A 23 -7.79 -0.90 4.60
CA ILE A 23 -8.59 0.08 3.88
C ILE A 23 -9.93 -0.53 3.47
N GLU A 24 -10.97 0.30 3.48
CA GLU A 24 -12.31 -0.02 3.00
C GLU A 24 -12.68 0.87 1.79
N GLY A 25 -13.57 0.37 0.93
CA GLY A 25 -14.03 1.07 -0.26
C GLY A 25 -15.54 0.92 -0.47
N GLY A 26 -16.11 1.77 -1.33
CA GLY A 26 -17.52 1.63 -1.74
C GLY A 26 -17.74 0.61 -2.85
N ASP A 27 -16.70 0.33 -3.63
CA ASP A 27 -16.64 -0.67 -4.69
C ASP A 27 -15.16 -1.09 -4.90
N LEU A 28 -14.91 -2.01 -5.84
CA LEU A 28 -13.54 -2.50 -6.12
C LEU A 28 -12.59 -1.42 -6.65
N LEU A 29 -13.09 -0.44 -7.40
CA LEU A 29 -12.26 0.60 -7.99
C LEU A 29 -11.86 1.63 -6.92
N SER A 30 -12.84 2.04 -6.11
CA SER A 30 -12.68 2.90 -4.94
C SER A 30 -11.75 2.24 -3.91
N LEU A 31 -11.86 0.92 -3.71
CA LEU A 31 -10.96 0.16 -2.85
C LEU A 31 -9.52 0.23 -3.35
N LEU A 32 -9.29 0.04 -4.66
CA LEU A 32 -7.96 0.17 -5.25
C LEU A 32 -7.42 1.60 -5.15
N TYR A 33 -8.26 2.60 -5.39
CA TYR A 33 -7.90 4.01 -5.25
C TYR A 33 -7.45 4.33 -3.82
N ASN A 34 -8.30 4.03 -2.84
CA ASN A 34 -8.00 4.27 -1.42
C ASN A 34 -6.76 3.50 -0.96
N PHE A 35 -6.56 2.28 -1.48
CA PHE A 35 -5.37 1.48 -1.18
C PHE A 35 -4.08 2.16 -1.66
N LEU A 36 -4.05 2.64 -2.90
CA LEU A 36 -2.88 3.35 -3.44
C LEU A 36 -2.65 4.68 -2.73
N ASP A 37 -3.73 5.41 -2.42
CA ASP A 37 -3.66 6.69 -1.71
C ASP A 37 -3.11 6.51 -0.28
N ALA A 38 -3.55 5.47 0.44
CA ALA A 38 -3.03 5.17 1.77
C ALA A 38 -1.53 4.85 1.77
N TRP A 39 -1.07 4.05 0.79
CA TRP A 39 0.36 3.78 0.62
C TRP A 39 1.15 5.03 0.23
N LEU A 40 0.60 5.88 -0.63
CA LEU A 40 1.19 7.16 -0.98
C LEU A 40 1.28 8.11 0.23
N TYR A 41 0.27 8.09 1.10
CA TYR A 41 0.26 8.88 2.33
C TYR A 41 1.34 8.42 3.32
N LYS A 42 1.54 7.10 3.49
CA LYS A 42 2.64 6.57 4.33
C LYS A 42 4.02 7.01 3.84
N PHE A 43 4.18 7.09 2.52
CA PHE A 43 5.38 7.62 1.88
C PHE A 43 5.51 9.15 1.99
N SER A 44 4.42 9.90 1.92
CA SER A 44 4.48 11.36 1.75
C SER A 44 4.36 12.15 3.06
N ALA A 45 3.60 11.66 4.04
CA ALA A 45 3.11 12.49 5.14
C ALA A 45 3.30 11.91 6.55
N ASP A 46 3.41 10.59 6.69
CA ASP A 46 3.46 9.94 8.01
C ASP A 46 4.90 9.59 8.42
N GLN A 47 5.48 8.59 7.76
CA GLN A 47 6.76 7.98 8.18
C GLN A 47 7.86 8.11 7.12
N TYR A 48 7.55 8.75 6.00
CA TYR A 48 8.37 8.69 4.79
C TYR A 48 8.76 7.25 4.40
N PHE A 49 7.83 6.32 4.64
CA PHE A 49 8.06 4.90 4.49
C PHE A 49 8.07 4.51 3.02
N VAL A 50 9.16 3.90 2.57
CA VAL A 50 9.29 3.32 1.24
C VAL A 50 9.28 1.80 1.38
N PRO A 51 8.23 1.09 0.95
CA PRO A 51 8.23 -0.36 0.98
C PRO A 51 9.13 -0.93 -0.11
N ARG A 52 10.00 -1.88 0.27
CA ARG A 52 10.71 -2.74 -0.70
C ARG A 52 9.72 -3.63 -1.46
N GLU A 53 8.74 -4.17 -0.74
CA GLU A 53 7.67 -5.01 -1.27
C GLU A 53 6.37 -4.65 -0.55
N VAL A 54 5.24 -4.76 -1.25
CA VAL A 54 3.90 -4.65 -0.67
C VAL A 54 3.17 -5.95 -0.94
N LYS A 55 2.71 -6.61 0.12
CA LYS A 55 2.00 -7.87 0.05
C LYS A 55 0.57 -7.71 0.54
N VAL A 56 -0.38 -7.94 -0.36
CA VAL A 56 -1.79 -8.00 0.00
C VAL A 56 -2.07 -9.34 0.70
N LEU A 57 -2.45 -9.27 1.97
CA LEU A 57 -2.74 -10.42 2.82
C LEU A 57 -4.17 -10.92 2.63
N HIS A 58 -5.11 -9.99 2.46
CA HIS A 58 -6.52 -10.32 2.33
C HIS A 58 -7.26 -9.28 1.48
N ILE A 59 -8.21 -9.76 0.66
CA ILE A 59 -9.17 -8.94 -0.08
C ILE A 59 -10.56 -9.54 0.14
N ASP A 60 -11.43 -8.80 0.79
CA ASP A 60 -12.85 -9.09 0.85
C ASP A 60 -13.58 -8.31 -0.27
N ARG A 61 -14.11 -9.04 -1.24
CA ARG A 61 -14.84 -8.48 -2.38
C ARG A 61 -16.32 -8.20 -2.08
N MET A 62 -16.85 -8.76 -1.00
CA MET A 62 -18.23 -8.57 -0.57
C MET A 62 -18.36 -7.34 0.31
N SER A 63 -17.42 -7.15 1.23
CA SER A 63 -17.37 -5.98 2.12
C SER A 63 -16.41 -4.88 1.65
N PHE A 64 -15.74 -5.08 0.51
CA PHE A 64 -14.77 -4.15 -0.09
C PHE A 64 -13.69 -3.71 0.89
N LYS A 65 -12.98 -4.69 1.45
CA LYS A 65 -11.88 -4.45 2.40
C LYS A 65 -10.59 -5.07 1.90
N ILE A 66 -9.47 -4.39 2.13
CA ILE A 66 -8.14 -4.88 1.79
C ILE A 66 -7.19 -4.68 2.96
N ARG A 67 -6.34 -5.67 3.20
CA ARG A 67 -5.26 -5.62 4.18
C ARG A 67 -3.94 -5.97 3.51
N SER A 68 -2.92 -5.15 3.73
CA SER A 68 -1.56 -5.37 3.23
C SER A 68 -0.49 -5.02 4.26
N ILE A 69 0.70 -5.59 4.06
CA ILE A 69 1.94 -5.23 4.74
C ILE A 69 3.04 -4.91 3.72
#